data_AF-A0AAU8MQK0-F1
#
_entry.id   AF-A0AAU8MQK0-F1
#
_cell.length_a   1.000
_cell.length_b   1.000
_cell.length_c   1.000
_cell.angle_alpha   90.00
_cell.angle_beta   90.00
_cell.angle_gamma   90.00
#
_symmetry.space_group_name_H-M   'P 1'
#
loop_
_entity.id
_entity.type
_entity.pdbx_description
1 polymer ?
#
loop_
_entity_poly.entity_id
_entity_poly.type
_entity_poly.pdbx_seq_one_letter_code
_entity_poly.pdbx_strand_id
1 'polypeptide(L)'
;MLNDLLLAAAHHLLVFALVAMLVAESVLLRGPLDGGVLQRLAKLDAGYGGCAGLLLAIGLGRLWFGVKGPDFYLHNPWFHAKLGAFVLVGLLSILPTVRFLRWRKALGANLAFLPEAADVAKMRAIVRFELVLLGAVFVLAAAMARYGGF
;
A
#
# COMPACT_ATOMS: atom_id res chain seq x y z
N MET A 1 26.59 8.53 -4.12
CA MET A 1 25.81 8.90 -5.32
C MET A 1 25.06 7.72 -5.93
N LEU A 2 25.71 6.59 -6.23
CA LEU A 2 25.01 5.41 -6.76
C LEU A 2 23.97 4.81 -5.80
N ASN A 3 24.30 4.66 -4.51
CA ASN A 3 23.36 4.10 -3.51
C ASN A 3 22.08 4.93 -3.36
N ASP A 4 22.22 6.26 -3.35
CA ASP A 4 21.07 7.18 -3.29
C ASP A 4 20.18 7.04 -4.53
N LEU A 5 20.77 6.97 -5.72
CA LEU A 5 20.05 6.73 -6.97
C LEU A 5 19.29 5.40 -6.94
N LEU A 6 19.95 4.32 -6.51
CA LEU A 6 19.34 2.98 -6.42
C LEU A 6 18.18 2.96 -5.43
N LEU A 7 18.37 3.53 -4.23
CA LEU A 7 17.32 3.62 -3.22
C LEU A 7 16.15 4.48 -3.71
N ALA A 8 16.42 5.61 -4.36
CA ALA A 8 15.39 6.44 -4.94
C ALA A 8 14.63 5.70 -6.04
N ALA A 9 15.31 5.08 -7.01
CA ALA A 9 14.70 4.33 -8.10
C ALA A 9 13.82 3.19 -7.56
N ALA A 10 14.35 2.39 -6.64
CA ALA A 10 13.62 1.31 -6.00
C ALA A 10 12.38 1.82 -5.25
N HIS A 11 12.50 2.93 -4.50
CA HIS A 11 11.37 3.53 -3.80
C HIS A 11 10.24 3.92 -4.77
N HIS A 12 10.55 4.59 -5.88
CA HIS A 12 9.52 4.99 -6.85
C HIS A 12 8.88 3.78 -7.53
N LEU A 13 9.68 2.79 -7.96
CA LEU A 13 9.15 1.56 -8.57
C LEU A 13 8.22 0.81 -7.61
N LEU A 14 8.56 0.73 -6.33
CA LEU A 14 7.71 0.12 -5.31
C LEU A 14 6.42 0.91 -5.07
N VAL A 15 6.48 2.24 -5.07
CA VAL A 15 5.26 3.06 -5.00
C VAL A 15 4.33 2.77 -6.18
N PHE A 16 4.85 2.69 -7.40
CA PHE A 16 4.05 2.33 -8.58
C PHE A 16 3.46 0.93 -8.49
N ALA A 17 4.26 -0.06 -8.05
CA ALA A 17 3.77 -1.42 -7.85
C ALA A 17 2.65 -1.48 -6.80
N LEU A 18 2.81 -0.75 -5.69
CA LEU A 18 1.83 -0.66 -4.62
C LEU A 18 0.51 -0.06 -5.10
N VAL A 19 0.56 1.08 -5.81
CA VAL A 19 -0.62 1.69 -6.44
C VAL A 19 -1.29 0.72 -7.41
N ALA A 20 -0.51 0.07 -8.29
CA ALA A 20 -1.04 -0.83 -9.31
C ALA A 20 -1.77 -2.04 -8.69
N MET A 21 -1.22 -2.65 -7.64
CA MET A 21 -1.85 -3.78 -6.94
C MET A 21 -3.14 -3.34 -6.23
N LEU A 22 -3.12 -2.20 -5.54
CA LEU A 22 -4.31 -1.70 -4.84
C LEU A 22 -5.43 -1.31 -5.80
N VAL A 23 -5.09 -0.74 -6.97
CA VAL A 23 -6.05 -0.49 -8.05
C VAL A 23 -6.60 -1.81 -8.61
N ALA A 24 -5.75 -2.82 -8.82
CA ALA A 24 -6.19 -4.14 -9.28
C ALA A 24 -7.16 -4.80 -8.29
N GLU A 25 -6.90 -4.72 -7.00
CA GLU A 25 -7.83 -5.19 -5.95
C GLU A 25 -9.17 -4.45 -5.99
N SER A 26 -9.14 -3.12 -6.12
CA SER A 26 -10.35 -2.30 -6.28
C SER A 26 -11.20 -2.71 -7.49
N VAL A 27 -10.54 -3.03 -8.61
CA VAL A 27 -11.20 -3.51 -9.84
C VAL A 27 -11.80 -4.90 -9.63
N LEU A 28 -11.04 -5.83 -9.04
CA LEU A 28 -11.53 -7.19 -8.76
C LEU A 28 -12.72 -7.18 -7.81
N LEU A 29 -12.67 -6.37 -6.75
CA LEU A 29 -13.76 -6.21 -5.79
C LEU A 29 -15.02 -5.55 -6.38
N ARG A 30 -14.90 -4.84 -7.51
CA ARG A 30 -16.04 -4.24 -8.22
C ARG A 30 -16.77 -5.25 -9.10
N GLY A 31 -16.06 -6.23 -9.65
CA GLY A 31 -16.59 -7.25 -10.55
C GLY A 31 -17.33 -8.39 -9.84
N PRO A 32 -17.90 -9.34 -10.59
CA PRO A 32 -18.43 -10.58 -10.05
C PRO A 32 -17.30 -11.38 -9.40
N LEU A 33 -17.58 -11.95 -8.22
CA LEU A 33 -16.63 -12.80 -7.51
C LEU A 33 -16.86 -14.26 -7.87
N ASP A 34 -15.78 -14.94 -8.21
CA ASP A 34 -15.69 -16.40 -8.32
C ASP A 34 -14.46 -16.91 -7.56
N GLY A 35 -14.29 -18.23 -7.48
CA GLY A 35 -13.15 -18.82 -6.79
C GLY A 35 -11.80 -18.38 -7.36
N GLY A 36 -11.70 -18.15 -8.67
CA GLY A 36 -10.48 -17.66 -9.32
C GLY A 36 -10.13 -16.23 -8.88
N VAL A 37 -11.12 -15.35 -8.82
CA VAL A 37 -10.98 -13.97 -8.34
C VAL A 37 -10.55 -13.95 -6.89
N LEU A 38 -11.14 -14.78 -6.02
CA LEU A 38 -10.74 -14.84 -4.60
C LEU A 38 -9.28 -15.26 -4.42
N GLN A 39 -8.80 -16.22 -5.23
CA GLN A 39 -7.39 -16.62 -5.21
C GLN A 39 -6.46 -15.50 -5.71
N ARG A 40 -6.84 -14.81 -6.79
CA ARG A 40 -6.07 -13.67 -7.31
C ARG A 40 -6.01 -12.53 -6.32
N LEU A 41 -7.13 -12.20 -5.69
CA LEU A 41 -7.24 -11.16 -4.69
C LEU A 41 -6.30 -11.42 -3.51
N ALA A 42 -6.30 -12.64 -2.95
CA ALA A 42 -5.40 -13.00 -1.86
C ALA A 42 -3.91 -13.01 -2.26
N LYS A 43 -3.58 -13.29 -3.54
CA LYS A 43 -2.20 -13.23 -4.05
C LYS A 43 -1.73 -11.79 -4.28
N LEU A 44 -2.60 -10.95 -4.85
CA LEU A 44 -2.33 -9.52 -5.04
C LEU A 44 -2.13 -8.82 -3.71
N ASP A 45 -3.00 -9.08 -2.74
CA ASP A 45 -2.92 -8.49 -1.40
C ASP A 45 -1.64 -8.90 -0.65
N ALA A 46 -1.22 -10.17 -0.77
CA ALA A 46 0.08 -10.60 -0.24
C ALA A 46 1.26 -9.89 -0.91
N GLY A 47 1.18 -9.67 -2.23
CA GLY A 47 2.18 -8.89 -2.97
C GLY A 47 2.18 -7.41 -2.57
N TYR A 48 1.01 -6.82 -2.38
CA TYR A 48 0.81 -5.47 -1.88
C TYR A 48 1.44 -5.30 -0.50
N GLY A 49 1.16 -6.21 0.45
CA GLY A 49 1.73 -6.17 1.79
C GLY A 49 3.26 -6.30 1.79
N GLY A 50 3.80 -7.23 0.99
CA GLY A 50 5.26 -7.37 0.81
C GLY A 50 5.90 -6.12 0.21
N CYS A 51 5.25 -5.53 -0.79
CA CYS A 51 5.70 -4.30 -1.43
C CYS A 51 5.64 -3.10 -0.47
N ALA A 52 4.60 -2.99 0.35
CA ALA A 52 4.46 -1.94 1.36
C ALA A 52 5.57 -2.05 2.42
N GLY A 53 5.86 -3.26 2.90
CA GLY A 53 6.97 -3.50 3.84
C GLY A 53 8.33 -3.13 3.25
N LEU A 54 8.59 -3.55 2.00
CA LEU A 54 9.84 -3.22 1.31
C LEU A 54 9.94 -1.72 1.02
N LEU A 55 8.84 -1.07 0.64
CA LEU A 55 8.78 0.37 0.41
C LEU A 55 9.11 1.15 1.68
N LEU A 56 8.60 0.72 2.83
CA LEU A 56 8.91 1.31 4.12
C LEU A 56 10.39 1.13 4.46
N ALA A 57 10.93 -0.08 4.30
CA ALA A 57 12.35 -0.35 4.55
C ALA A 57 13.28 0.51 3.67
N ILE A 58 13.00 0.61 2.37
CA ILE A 58 13.77 1.46 1.45
C ILE A 58 13.57 2.94 1.77
N GLY A 59 12.35 3.37 2.07
CA GLY A 59 12.03 4.74 2.46
C GLY A 59 12.80 5.18 3.70
N LEU A 60 12.85 4.32 4.72
CA LEU A 60 13.66 4.50 5.92
C LEU A 60 15.15 4.49 5.59
N GLY A 61 15.63 3.56 4.75
CA GLY A 61 17.02 3.56 4.27
C GLY A 61 17.47 4.87 3.64
N ARG A 62 16.57 5.60 2.97
CA ARG A 62 16.87 6.93 2.41
C ARG A 62 17.12 8.01 3.46
N LEU A 63 16.70 7.84 4.72
CA LEU A 63 17.02 8.79 5.80
C LEU A 63 18.50 8.75 6.16
N TRP A 64 19.10 7.55 6.24
CA TRP A 64 20.48 7.38 6.67
C TRP A 64 21.48 7.31 5.52
N PHE A 65 21.07 6.74 4.38
CA PHE A 65 21.95 6.51 3.23
C PHE A 65 21.65 7.43 2.04
N GLY A 66 20.67 8.33 2.18
CA GLY A 66 20.31 9.31 1.16
C GLY A 66 21.07 10.63 1.27
N VAL A 67 21.08 11.40 0.19
CA VAL A 67 21.88 12.63 0.06
C VAL A 67 21.50 13.75 1.04
N LYS A 68 20.24 13.78 1.52
CA LYS A 68 19.72 14.84 2.38
C LYS A 68 20.11 14.71 3.85
N GLY A 69 20.56 13.52 4.28
CA GLY A 69 20.82 13.20 5.69
C GLY A 69 19.56 13.17 6.57
N PRO A 70 19.64 12.60 7.79
CA PRO A 70 18.48 12.38 8.66
C PRO A 70 17.85 13.68 9.18
N ASP A 71 18.66 14.73 9.43
CA ASP A 71 18.17 16.00 10.01
C ASP A 71 17.13 16.69 9.14
N PHE A 72 17.28 16.61 7.81
CA PHE A 72 16.32 17.12 6.84
C PHE A 72 14.94 16.45 6.97
N TYR A 73 14.90 15.15 7.28
CA TYR A 73 13.64 14.42 7.41
C TYR A 73 13.01 14.61 8.79
N LEU A 74 13.82 14.56 9.86
CA LEU A 74 13.32 14.56 11.24
C LEU A 74 12.70 15.90 11.65
N HIS A 75 13.14 17.02 11.09
CA HIS A 75 12.56 18.34 11.37
C HIS A 75 11.41 18.71 10.42
N ASN A 76 11.12 17.89 9.41
CA ASN A 76 10.16 18.21 8.38
C ASN A 76 8.76 17.68 8.73
N PRO A 77 7.78 18.55 9.04
CA PRO A 77 6.43 18.10 9.42
C PRO A 77 5.73 17.33 8.27
N TRP A 78 6.04 17.66 7.01
CA TRP A 78 5.50 16.97 5.85
C TRP A 78 6.04 15.54 5.73
N PHE A 79 7.27 15.30 6.18
CA PHE A 79 7.82 13.94 6.25
C PHE A 79 7.04 13.09 7.26
N HIS A 80 6.82 13.61 8.47
CA HIS A 80 6.06 12.90 9.51
C HIS A 80 4.61 12.65 9.10
N ALA A 81 3.94 13.66 8.53
CA ALA A 81 2.58 13.50 8.00
C ALA A 81 2.52 12.43 6.90
N LYS A 82 3.46 12.45 5.96
CA LYS A 82 3.55 11.46 4.88
C LYS A 82 3.77 10.06 5.43
N LEU A 83 4.72 9.90 6.34
CA LEU A 83 5.03 8.61 6.97
C LEU A 83 3.83 8.10 7.79
N GLY A 84 3.21 8.96 8.59
CA GLY A 84 2.02 8.63 9.36
C GLY A 84 0.84 8.21 8.48
N ALA A 85 0.59 8.94 7.38
CA ALA A 85 -0.43 8.56 6.40
C ALA A 85 -0.13 7.20 5.75
N PHE A 86 1.13 6.93 5.39
CA PHE A 86 1.52 5.63 4.84
C PHE A 86 1.37 4.49 5.85
N VAL A 87 1.73 4.71 7.12
CA VAL A 87 1.50 3.75 8.21
C VAL A 87 0.01 3.50 8.41
N LEU A 88 -0.82 4.55 8.37
CA LEU A 88 -2.28 4.42 8.48
C LEU A 88 -2.85 3.56 7.35
N VAL A 89 -2.37 3.75 6.10
CA VAL A 89 -2.73 2.88 4.97
C VAL A 89 -2.39 1.42 5.29
N GLY A 90 -1.17 1.14 5.76
CA GLY A 90 -0.75 -0.22 6.09
C GLY A 90 -1.50 -0.85 7.27
N LEU A 91 -1.90 -0.05 8.26
CA LEU A 91 -2.74 -0.54 9.38
C LEU A 91 -4.15 -0.87 8.90
N LEU A 92 -4.71 -0.02 8.04
CA LEU A 92 -6.03 -0.24 7.48
C LEU A 92 -6.05 -1.50 6.60
N SER A 93 -4.98 -1.75 5.85
CA SER A 93 -4.86 -2.89 4.93
C SER A 93 -4.82 -4.25 5.62
N ILE A 94 -4.55 -4.29 6.94
CA ILE A 94 -4.64 -5.53 7.72
C ILE A 94 -6.06 -6.12 7.63
N LEU A 95 -7.10 -5.27 7.59
CA LEU A 95 -8.49 -5.72 7.50
C LEU A 95 -8.80 -6.49 6.19
N PRO A 96 -8.57 -5.93 4.99
CA PRO A 96 -8.74 -6.67 3.74
C PRO A 96 -7.82 -7.89 3.67
N THR A 97 -6.56 -7.80 4.09
CA THR A 97 -5.64 -8.95 4.10
C THR A 97 -6.21 -10.14 4.87
N VAL A 98 -6.64 -9.93 6.12
CA VAL A 98 -7.23 -11.00 6.93
C VAL A 98 -8.50 -11.54 6.28
N ARG A 99 -9.32 -10.67 5.68
CA ARG A 99 -10.57 -11.09 5.03
C ARG A 99 -10.31 -11.92 3.78
N PHE A 100 -9.38 -11.53 2.93
CA PHE A 100 -9.04 -12.25 1.68
C PHE A 100 -8.36 -13.59 1.97
N LEU A 101 -7.54 -13.68 3.02
CA LEU A 101 -6.98 -14.95 3.46
C LEU A 101 -8.06 -15.92 3.98
N ARG A 102 -9.04 -15.42 4.75
CA ARG A 102 -10.22 -16.21 5.16
C ARG A 102 -11.04 -16.62 3.95
N TRP A 103 -11.26 -15.67 3.04
CA TRP A 103 -11.59 -15.81 1.60
C TRP A 103 -11.13 -17.13 1.00
N ARG A 104 -9.83 -17.16 0.77
CA ARG A 104 -9.11 -18.25 0.14
C ARG A 104 -9.22 -19.56 0.91
N LYS A 105 -9.16 -19.50 2.25
CA LYS A 105 -9.26 -20.71 3.09
C LYS A 105 -10.63 -21.36 3.00
N ALA A 106 -11.71 -20.56 3.04
CA ALA A 106 -13.08 -21.06 2.92
C ALA A 106 -13.34 -21.68 1.54
N LEU A 107 -12.83 -21.05 0.48
CA LEU A 107 -12.88 -21.61 -0.88
C LEU A 107 -12.15 -22.96 -0.99
N GLY A 108 -11.00 -23.11 -0.32
CA GLY A 108 -10.27 -24.38 -0.28
C GLY A 108 -11.02 -25.51 0.44
N ALA A 109 -11.91 -25.17 1.39
CA ALA A 109 -12.75 -26.12 2.09
C ALA A 109 -14.07 -26.42 1.34
N ASN A 110 -14.60 -25.44 0.61
CA ASN A 110 -15.81 -25.57 -0.21
C ASN A 110 -15.64 -24.77 -1.51
N LEU A 111 -15.55 -25.48 -2.65
CA LEU A 111 -15.36 -24.86 -3.96
C LEU A 111 -16.53 -23.96 -4.40
N ALA A 112 -17.72 -24.14 -3.83
CA ALA A 112 -18.90 -23.31 -4.07
C ALA A 112 -18.98 -22.08 -3.13
N PHE A 113 -18.00 -21.90 -2.24
CA PHE A 113 -17.99 -20.77 -1.32
C PHE A 113 -17.91 -19.44 -2.07
N LEU A 114 -18.80 -18.50 -1.70
CA LEU A 114 -18.75 -17.11 -2.10
C LEU A 114 -18.94 -16.20 -0.86
N PRO A 115 -18.20 -15.08 -0.76
CA PRO A 115 -18.39 -14.12 0.31
C PRO A 115 -19.78 -13.46 0.25
N GLU A 116 -20.28 -13.06 1.42
CA GLU A 116 -21.50 -12.28 1.51
C GLU A 116 -21.34 -10.89 0.86
N ALA A 117 -22.37 -10.41 0.16
CA ALA A 117 -22.33 -9.13 -0.56
C ALA A 117 -22.00 -7.94 0.35
N ALA A 118 -22.50 -7.94 1.59
CA ALA A 118 -22.22 -6.90 2.58
C ALA A 118 -20.72 -6.81 2.93
N ASP A 119 -20.07 -7.95 3.10
CA ASP A 119 -18.63 -8.01 3.36
C ASP A 119 -17.81 -7.50 2.17
N VAL A 120 -18.19 -7.90 0.96
CA VAL A 120 -17.53 -7.43 -0.27
C VAL A 120 -17.66 -5.91 -0.40
N ALA A 121 -18.85 -5.37 -0.14
CA ALA A 121 -19.08 -3.92 -0.17
C ALA A 121 -18.21 -3.19 0.86
N LYS A 122 -18.06 -3.74 2.07
CA LYS A 122 -17.18 -3.20 3.10
C LYS A 122 -15.72 -3.22 2.67
N MET A 123 -15.21 -4.34 2.16
CA MET A 123 -13.82 -4.43 1.69
C MET A 123 -13.56 -3.48 0.52
N ARG A 124 -14.53 -3.35 -0.41
CA ARG A 124 -14.46 -2.38 -1.50
C ARG A 124 -14.36 -0.94 -1.00
N ALA A 125 -15.12 -0.57 0.03
CA ALA A 125 -15.06 0.76 0.62
C ALA A 125 -13.70 1.03 1.28
N ILE A 126 -13.16 0.04 2.01
CA ILE A 126 -11.84 0.14 2.64
C ILE A 126 -10.74 0.34 1.60
N VAL A 127 -10.67 -0.52 0.59
CA VAL A 127 -9.65 -0.44 -0.48
C VAL A 127 -9.72 0.89 -1.25
N ARG A 128 -10.92 1.43 -1.46
CA ARG A 128 -11.09 2.76 -2.06
C ARG A 128 -10.59 3.87 -1.15
N PHE A 129 -10.81 3.76 0.16
CA PHE A 129 -10.30 4.73 1.11
C PHE A 129 -8.77 4.66 1.22
N GLU A 130 -8.17 3.48 1.13
CA GLU A 130 -6.72 3.30 1.02
C GLU A 130 -6.15 3.99 -0.22
N LEU A 131 -6.81 3.90 -1.37
CA LEU A 131 -6.42 4.64 -2.58
C LEU A 131 -6.44 6.17 -2.37
N VAL A 132 -7.45 6.69 -1.67
CA VAL A 132 -7.54 8.12 -1.35
C VAL A 132 -6.42 8.53 -0.40
N LEU A 133 -6.16 7.76 0.65
CA LEU A 133 -5.07 7.99 1.58
C LEU A 133 -3.71 7.92 0.89
N LEU A 134 -3.51 7.00 -0.04
CA LEU A 134 -2.30 6.91 -0.84
C LEU A 134 -2.13 8.14 -1.75
N GLY A 135 -3.24 8.66 -2.30
CA GLY A 135 -3.28 9.98 -2.95
C GLY A 135 -2.78 11.10 -2.04
N ALA A 136 -3.22 11.12 -0.78
CA ALA A 136 -2.74 12.09 0.20
C ALA A 136 -1.24 11.93 0.49
N VAL A 137 -0.71 10.70 0.54
CA VAL A 137 0.73 10.43 0.67
C VAL A 137 1.52 11.09 -0.47
N PHE A 138 1.04 11.06 -1.71
CA PHE A 138 1.68 11.75 -2.84
C PHE A 138 1.67 13.28 -2.68
N VAL A 139 0.55 13.86 -2.26
CA VAL A 139 0.46 15.30 -2.01
C VAL A 139 1.44 15.72 -0.91
N LEU A 140 1.53 14.95 0.17
CA LEU A 140 2.47 15.20 1.26
C LEU A 140 3.92 15.02 0.81
N ALA A 141 4.21 14.07 -0.09
CA ALA A 141 5.54 13.93 -0.69
C ALA A 141 5.91 15.15 -1.55
N ALA A 142 4.97 15.69 -2.32
CA ALA A 142 5.18 16.91 -3.11
C ALA A 142 5.37 18.14 -2.21
N ALA A 143 4.58 18.27 -1.13
CA ALA A 143 4.73 19.33 -0.14
C ALA A 143 6.09 19.26 0.56
N MET A 144 6.53 18.06 0.97
CA MET A 144 7.86 17.83 1.54
C MET A 144 8.97 18.27 0.59
N ALA A 145 8.85 17.99 -0.72
CA ALA A 145 9.84 18.40 -1.72
C ALA A 145 9.84 19.91 -1.97
N ARG A 146 8.67 20.57 -1.88
CA ARG A 146 8.53 22.01 -2.15
C ARG A 146 8.88 22.90 -0.95
N TYR A 147 8.43 22.51 0.23
CA TYR A 147 8.49 23.32 1.46
C TYR A 147 9.46 22.78 2.51
N GLY A 148 10.07 21.62 2.26
CA GLY A 148 10.99 20.99 3.20
C GLY A 148 12.42 21.53 3.19
N GLY A 149 12.79 22.36 2.21
CA GLY A 149 14.08 23.01 2.16
C GLY A 149 14.06 24.33 2.91
N PHE A 150 14.58 24.34 4.13
CA PHE A 150 15.13 25.52 4.79
C PHE A 150 16.60 25.24 5.07
#